data_AF-A0A651GK59-F1
#
_entry.id   AF-A0A651GK59-F1
#
_cell.length_a   1.000
_cell.length_b   1.000
_cell.length_c   1.000
_cell.angle_alpha   90.00
_cell.angle_beta   90.00
_cell.angle_gamma   90.00
#
_symmetry.space_group_name_H-M   'P 1'
#
loop_
_entity.id
_entity.type
_entity.pdbx_description
1 polymer ?
#
loop_
_entity_poly.entity_id
_entity_poly.type
_entity_poly.pdbx_seq_one_letter_code
_entity_poly.pdbx_strand_id
1 'polypeptide(L)'
;MTQKTLKKESQFFKELYPIALELQDLAPWQWMYETDLFGVKLPDSDTPYFASIMGSSGQFNAFSFYDGVHAANQFLQIQEHPGATRPEDIMLIPHLMVSFDDRKFLQLDERIQIEELGYDLKERIQWPVFQQIIPGHPHLFPTLDKLRDLIPLLEQTLHIARRTRHEEFAFIERTKEGVSGLFRISESGQWRDGYTEMSSTYEPAPIPASGRLAAQLNRIPKQELVLEVDLAMMLSPVMDKDPEYFPFVLLLVEKDTGYIIHFELLTPHPSVGEMVAGSGRKLLKSMIEKNIHPKEIQIRSSRLQPVLNKSLTGTSVRLEVRWKLPAVEEAMASLMDFLG
;
A
#
# COMPACT_ATOMS: atom_id res chain seq x y z
N MET A 1 10.09 -17.57 18.26
CA MET A 1 9.67 -16.54 19.25
C MET A 1 10.00 -16.99 20.66
N THR A 2 10.22 -16.06 21.61
CA THR A 2 10.46 -16.40 23.03
C THR A 2 9.14 -16.45 23.81
N GLN A 3 9.03 -17.28 24.87
CA GLN A 3 7.82 -17.39 25.71
C GLN A 3 7.35 -16.04 26.30
N LYS A 4 8.27 -15.09 26.50
CA LYS A 4 7.95 -13.74 27.01
C LYS A 4 7.23 -12.88 25.97
N THR A 5 7.53 -13.07 24.68
CA THR A 5 6.88 -12.37 23.57
C THR A 5 5.44 -12.87 23.41
N LEU A 6 5.26 -14.20 23.38
CA LEU A 6 3.94 -14.85 23.30
C LEU A 6 2.99 -14.42 24.43
N LYS A 7 3.52 -14.29 25.66
CA LYS A 7 2.72 -13.85 26.81
C LYS A 7 2.28 -12.38 26.71
N LYS A 8 3.10 -11.51 26.11
CA LYS A 8 2.73 -10.10 25.89
C LYS A 8 1.72 -9.95 24.77
N GLU A 9 1.91 -10.67 23.67
CA GLU A 9 0.95 -10.78 22.57
C GLU A 9 -0.43 -11.20 23.12
N SER A 10 -0.48 -12.28 23.90
CA SER A 10 -1.70 -12.77 24.54
C SER A 10 -2.45 -11.71 25.37
N GLN A 11 -1.77 -10.74 25.96
CA GLN A 11 -2.43 -9.66 26.71
C GLN A 11 -3.19 -8.70 25.78
N PHE A 12 -2.58 -8.28 24.67
CA PHE A 12 -3.25 -7.40 23.71
C PHE A 12 -4.49 -8.06 23.11
N PHE A 13 -4.43 -9.37 22.85
CA PHE A 13 -5.56 -10.08 22.27
C PHE A 13 -6.77 -10.21 23.19
N LYS A 14 -6.58 -10.18 24.52
CA LYS A 14 -7.71 -10.09 25.46
C LYS A 14 -8.53 -8.81 25.31
N GLU A 15 -7.91 -7.75 24.82
CA GLU A 15 -8.56 -6.46 24.57
C GLU A 15 -9.06 -6.37 23.12
N LEU A 16 -8.25 -6.80 22.15
CA LEU A 16 -8.56 -6.70 20.72
C LEU A 16 -9.74 -7.58 20.27
N TYR A 17 -9.79 -8.85 20.70
CA TYR A 17 -10.82 -9.79 20.23
C TYR A 17 -12.25 -9.34 20.59
N PRO A 18 -12.56 -8.94 21.84
CA PRO A 18 -13.88 -8.43 22.17
C PRO A 18 -14.34 -7.28 21.27
N ILE A 19 -13.48 -6.30 21.02
CA ILE A 19 -13.82 -5.12 20.20
C ILE A 19 -14.02 -5.53 18.74
N ALA A 20 -13.13 -6.37 18.21
CA ALA A 20 -13.22 -6.83 16.82
C ALA A 20 -14.48 -7.69 16.58
N LEU A 21 -14.85 -8.55 17.53
CA LEU A 21 -16.09 -9.34 17.46
C LEU A 21 -17.34 -8.45 17.59
N GLU A 22 -17.29 -7.42 18.44
CA GLU A 22 -18.38 -6.46 18.56
C GLU A 22 -18.57 -5.63 17.28
N LEU A 23 -17.47 -5.24 16.63
CA LEU A 23 -17.48 -4.63 15.29
C LEU A 23 -18.03 -5.59 14.23
N GLN A 24 -17.66 -6.87 14.30
CA GLN A 24 -18.18 -7.91 13.42
C GLN A 24 -19.71 -8.04 13.53
N ASP A 25 -20.22 -8.09 14.77
CA ASP A 25 -21.65 -8.19 15.07
C ASP A 25 -22.41 -6.91 14.70
N LEU A 26 -21.77 -5.75 14.87
CA LEU A 26 -22.32 -4.46 14.46
C LEU A 26 -22.47 -4.36 12.92
N ALA A 27 -21.55 -4.98 12.17
CA ALA A 27 -21.52 -5.02 10.71
C ALA A 27 -21.60 -3.63 10.03
N PRO A 28 -20.70 -2.68 10.36
CA PRO A 28 -20.77 -1.30 9.88
C PRO A 28 -20.70 -1.13 8.36
N TRP A 29 -20.10 -2.08 7.65
CA TRP A 29 -20.10 -2.14 6.18
C TRP A 29 -21.51 -2.25 5.57
N GLN A 30 -22.56 -2.46 6.36
CA GLN A 30 -23.96 -2.40 5.88
C GLN A 30 -24.47 -0.97 5.66
N TRP A 31 -23.83 0.06 6.23
CA TRP A 31 -24.22 1.47 6.03
C TRP A 31 -23.04 2.43 5.82
N MET A 32 -21.80 1.96 5.98
CA MET A 32 -20.59 2.72 5.67
C MET A 32 -19.88 2.14 4.46
N TYR A 33 -19.22 3.00 3.71
CA TYR A 33 -18.42 2.66 2.53
C TYR A 33 -16.93 2.74 2.83
N GLU A 34 -16.10 2.04 2.04
CA GLU A 34 -14.64 2.08 2.21
C GLU A 34 -14.03 3.50 2.07
N THR A 35 -14.76 4.42 1.42
CA THR A 35 -14.39 5.83 1.25
C THR A 35 -14.83 6.74 2.41
N ASP A 36 -15.63 6.25 3.36
CA ASP A 36 -16.05 6.98 4.58
C ASP A 36 -14.90 7.04 5.61
N LEU A 37 -13.78 7.56 5.15
CA LEU A 37 -12.50 7.51 5.84
C LEU A 37 -12.49 8.53 6.99
N PHE A 38 -11.98 8.17 8.17
CA PHE A 38 -11.78 9.14 9.26
C PHE A 38 -10.41 8.95 9.91
N GLY A 39 -9.82 10.05 10.35
CA GLY A 39 -8.54 10.03 11.02
C GLY A 39 -8.68 9.62 12.49
N VAL A 40 -7.69 8.91 13.02
CA VAL A 40 -7.54 8.64 14.45
C VAL A 40 -6.12 9.04 14.85
N LYS A 41 -6.03 10.09 15.68
CA LYS A 41 -4.77 10.57 16.23
C LYS A 41 -4.58 10.00 17.63
N LEU A 42 -3.74 8.97 17.72
CA LEU A 42 -3.37 8.34 18.99
C LEU A 42 -2.60 9.31 19.92
N PRO A 43 -2.66 9.09 21.25
CA PRO A 43 -1.78 9.80 22.19
C PRO A 43 -0.32 9.64 21.79
N ASP A 44 0.47 10.70 21.96
CA ASP A 44 1.92 10.71 21.74
C ASP A 44 2.38 10.31 20.32
N SER A 45 1.46 10.23 19.35
CA SER A 45 1.77 10.01 17.93
C SER A 45 1.68 11.31 17.14
N ASP A 46 2.77 11.63 16.45
CA ASP A 46 2.80 12.75 15.49
C ASP A 46 2.05 12.43 14.20
N THR A 47 1.82 11.14 13.93
CA THR A 47 1.18 10.67 12.69
C THR A 47 -0.17 10.00 13.01
N PRO A 48 -1.28 10.45 12.39
CA PRO A 48 -2.57 9.79 12.56
C PRO A 48 -2.66 8.52 11.71
N TYR A 49 -3.53 7.60 12.12
CA TYR A 49 -4.02 6.54 11.25
C TYR A 49 -5.31 6.98 10.56
N PHE A 50 -5.63 6.41 9.41
CA PHE A 50 -6.89 6.66 8.72
C PHE A 50 -7.68 5.36 8.59
N ALA A 51 -8.82 5.30 9.25
CA ALA A 51 -9.68 4.13 9.30
C ALA A 51 -10.60 4.06 8.08
N SER A 52 -10.60 2.93 7.40
CA SER A 52 -11.50 2.55 6.30
C SER A 52 -12.25 1.27 6.67
N ILE A 53 -13.54 1.22 6.32
CA ILE A 53 -14.41 0.07 6.57
C ILE A 53 -14.77 -0.56 5.23
N MET A 54 -14.16 -1.70 4.93
CA MET A 54 -14.38 -2.46 3.70
C MET A 54 -15.50 -3.48 3.88
N GLY A 55 -16.25 -3.75 2.81
CA GLY A 55 -17.28 -4.80 2.80
C GLY A 55 -18.64 -4.41 2.26
N SER A 56 -18.81 -3.17 1.81
CA SER A 56 -20.08 -2.67 1.26
C SER A 56 -20.61 -3.51 0.07
N SER A 57 -19.70 -4.15 -0.68
CA SER A 57 -20.01 -5.06 -1.79
C SER A 57 -20.32 -6.51 -1.37
N GLY A 58 -20.17 -6.84 -0.09
CA GLY A 58 -20.43 -8.16 0.48
C GLY A 58 -19.40 -9.25 0.17
N GLN A 59 -18.30 -8.92 -0.52
CA GLN A 59 -17.28 -9.90 -0.93
C GLN A 59 -16.19 -10.12 0.13
N PHE A 60 -15.78 -9.07 0.83
CA PHE A 60 -14.68 -9.10 1.80
C PHE A 60 -14.86 -7.99 2.83
N ASN A 61 -14.96 -8.37 4.12
CA ASN A 61 -15.17 -7.42 5.21
C ASN A 61 -13.85 -7.25 5.98
N ALA A 62 -13.42 -6.00 6.13
CA ALA A 62 -12.22 -5.68 6.88
C ALA A 62 -12.22 -4.24 7.39
N PHE A 63 -11.41 -4.00 8.43
CA PHE A 63 -11.07 -2.68 8.92
C PHE A 63 -9.61 -2.39 8.59
N SER A 64 -9.35 -1.33 7.83
CA SER A 64 -8.01 -0.94 7.43
C SER A 64 -7.62 0.39 8.06
N PHE A 65 -6.39 0.51 8.55
CA PHE A 65 -5.86 1.67 9.23
C PHE A 65 -4.59 2.15 8.53
N TYR A 66 -4.75 3.05 7.56
CA TYR A 66 -3.64 3.58 6.76
C TYR A 66 -2.71 4.44 7.60
N ASP A 67 -1.40 4.15 7.55
CA ASP A 67 -0.37 4.77 8.39
C ASP A 67 0.04 6.14 7.83
N GLY A 68 -0.55 7.21 8.37
CA GLY A 68 -0.23 8.58 8.01
C GLY A 68 -0.94 9.13 6.77
N VAL A 69 -0.79 10.44 6.60
CA VAL A 69 -1.46 11.24 5.55
C VAL A 69 -1.05 10.77 4.15
N HIS A 70 0.18 10.31 3.98
CA HIS A 70 0.65 9.79 2.70
C HIS A 70 -0.09 8.52 2.29
N ALA A 71 -0.22 7.56 3.21
CA ALA A 71 -0.92 6.29 2.95
C ALA A 71 -2.40 6.52 2.63
N ALA A 72 -3.07 7.41 3.38
CA ALA A 72 -4.45 7.78 3.10
C ALA A 72 -4.63 8.44 1.72
N ASN A 73 -3.71 9.33 1.33
CA ASN A 73 -3.71 9.94 0.00
C ASN A 73 -3.54 8.91 -1.12
N GLN A 74 -2.65 7.93 -0.93
CA GLN A 74 -2.48 6.86 -1.90
C GLN A 74 -3.75 6.02 -2.04
N PHE A 75 -4.41 5.69 -0.92
CA PHE A 75 -5.67 4.95 -0.93
C PHE A 75 -6.76 5.71 -1.68
N LEU A 76 -6.99 6.99 -1.33
CA LEU A 76 -8.00 7.82 -1.98
C LEU A 76 -7.69 8.03 -3.47
N GLN A 77 -6.40 8.12 -3.86
CA GLN A 77 -6.02 8.20 -5.27
C GLN A 77 -6.41 6.94 -6.06
N ILE A 78 -6.27 5.74 -5.48
CA ILE A 78 -6.73 4.49 -6.10
C ILE A 78 -8.24 4.54 -6.31
N GLN A 79 -9.01 5.00 -5.31
CA GLN A 79 -10.47 5.09 -5.38
C GLN A 79 -10.95 6.09 -6.44
N GLU A 80 -10.29 7.24 -6.56
CA GLU A 80 -10.63 8.27 -7.55
C GLU A 80 -10.26 7.88 -8.99
N HIS A 81 -9.23 7.05 -9.17
CA HIS A 81 -8.67 6.71 -10.49
C HIS A 81 -8.43 5.19 -10.64
N PRO A 82 -9.47 4.35 -10.59
CA PRO A 82 -9.32 2.89 -10.58
C PRO A 82 -8.66 2.32 -11.86
N GLY A 83 -8.66 3.07 -12.97
CA GLY A 83 -7.98 2.68 -14.21
C GLY A 83 -6.50 3.10 -14.31
N ALA A 84 -6.00 3.89 -13.36
CA ALA A 84 -4.62 4.37 -13.33
C ALA A 84 -3.71 3.56 -12.39
N THR A 85 -4.31 2.69 -11.57
CA THR A 85 -3.63 1.84 -10.59
C THR A 85 -4.05 0.40 -10.79
N ARG A 86 -3.28 -0.53 -10.24
CA ARG A 86 -3.63 -1.95 -10.25
C ARG A 86 -4.30 -2.33 -8.93
N PRO A 87 -5.23 -3.30 -8.89
CA PRO A 87 -5.86 -3.73 -7.63
C PRO A 87 -4.83 -4.10 -6.56
N GLU A 88 -3.72 -4.74 -6.94
CA GLU A 88 -2.64 -5.13 -6.03
C GLU A 88 -1.85 -3.95 -5.44
N ASP A 89 -1.99 -2.73 -5.97
CA ASP A 89 -1.31 -1.55 -5.45
C ASP A 89 -1.75 -1.21 -4.02
N ILE A 90 -2.91 -1.70 -3.56
CA ILE A 90 -3.36 -1.58 -2.18
C ILE A 90 -2.37 -2.19 -1.17
N MET A 91 -1.66 -3.25 -1.57
CA MET A 91 -0.65 -3.92 -0.75
C MET A 91 0.66 -3.12 -0.66
N LEU A 92 0.80 -2.06 -1.44
CA LEU A 92 1.93 -1.13 -1.39
C LEU A 92 1.66 0.08 -0.49
N ILE A 93 0.47 0.18 0.08
CA ILE A 93 0.10 1.23 1.02
C ILE A 93 0.28 0.67 2.43
N PRO A 94 1.15 1.27 3.28
CA PRO A 94 1.36 0.77 4.64
C PRO A 94 0.08 0.98 5.48
N HIS A 95 -0.41 -0.12 6.08
CA HIS A 95 -1.59 -0.08 6.96
C HIS A 95 -1.61 -1.26 7.92
N LEU A 96 -2.43 -1.14 8.96
CA LEU A 96 -2.89 -2.29 9.75
C LEU A 96 -4.23 -2.73 9.20
N MET A 97 -4.51 -4.03 9.24
CA MET A 97 -5.77 -4.59 8.76
C MET A 97 -6.31 -5.58 9.78
N VAL A 98 -7.63 -5.54 9.99
CA VAL A 98 -8.39 -6.54 10.73
C VAL A 98 -9.42 -7.13 9.79
N SER A 99 -9.16 -8.33 9.29
CA SER A 99 -10.08 -9.10 8.43
C SER A 99 -10.84 -10.15 9.24
N PHE A 100 -11.77 -10.83 8.60
CA PHE A 100 -12.55 -11.91 9.21
C PHE A 100 -12.51 -13.16 8.33
N ASP A 101 -11.72 -14.15 8.76
CA ASP A 101 -11.46 -15.34 7.95
C ASP A 101 -12.16 -16.56 8.52
N ASP A 102 -12.57 -17.47 7.62
CA ASP A 102 -13.10 -18.76 8.03
C ASP A 102 -12.08 -19.49 8.91
N ARG A 103 -12.56 -20.20 9.93
CA ARG A 103 -11.72 -21.05 10.81
C ARG A 103 -10.70 -21.92 10.06
N LYS A 104 -11.04 -22.41 8.87
CA LYS A 104 -10.18 -23.30 8.06
C LYS A 104 -8.94 -22.59 7.47
N PHE A 105 -8.98 -21.26 7.36
CA PHE A 105 -7.89 -20.45 6.84
C PHE A 105 -7.00 -19.86 7.92
N LEU A 106 -7.43 -19.89 9.19
CA LEU A 106 -6.59 -19.50 10.32
C LEU A 106 -5.32 -20.36 10.38
N GLN A 107 -4.22 -19.75 10.82
CA GLN A 107 -2.99 -20.44 11.15
C GLN A 107 -3.12 -21.21 12.48
N LEU A 108 -2.15 -22.09 12.78
CA LEU A 108 -2.24 -22.95 13.97
C LEU A 108 -2.10 -22.14 15.27
N ASP A 109 -1.16 -21.21 15.29
CA ASP A 109 -0.93 -20.28 16.39
C ASP A 109 -2.13 -19.35 16.64
N GLU A 110 -2.78 -18.86 15.59
CA GLU A 110 -4.03 -18.09 15.69
C GLU A 110 -5.14 -18.91 16.35
N ARG A 111 -5.34 -20.17 15.93
CA ARG A 111 -6.33 -21.06 16.56
C ARG A 111 -6.05 -21.31 18.03
N ILE A 112 -4.79 -21.59 18.39
CA ILE A 112 -4.38 -21.82 19.77
C ILE A 112 -4.66 -20.57 20.61
N GLN A 113 -4.30 -19.39 20.09
CA GLN A 113 -4.53 -18.13 20.76
C GLN A 113 -6.03 -17.88 21.04
N ILE A 114 -6.90 -18.13 20.06
CA ILE A 114 -8.36 -17.97 20.23
C ILE A 114 -8.88 -18.90 21.34
N GLU A 115 -8.46 -20.16 21.33
CA GLU A 115 -8.86 -21.13 22.36
C GLU A 115 -8.32 -20.77 23.75
N GLU A 116 -7.09 -20.27 23.85
CA GLU A 116 -6.48 -19.79 25.11
C GLU A 116 -7.18 -18.56 25.71
N LEU A 117 -7.81 -17.75 24.86
CA LEU A 117 -8.65 -16.62 25.29
C LEU A 117 -10.03 -17.08 25.82
N GLY A 118 -10.34 -18.37 25.69
CA GLY A 118 -11.57 -18.98 26.20
C GLY A 118 -12.73 -19.03 25.19
N TYR A 119 -12.46 -18.76 23.92
CA TYR A 119 -13.46 -18.86 22.85
C TYR A 119 -13.51 -20.28 22.28
N ASP A 120 -14.71 -20.78 21.97
CA ASP A 120 -14.85 -22.01 21.18
C ASP A 120 -14.88 -21.66 19.69
N LEU A 121 -13.87 -22.12 18.94
CA LEU A 121 -13.74 -21.93 17.49
C LEU A 121 -14.96 -22.40 16.68
N LYS A 122 -15.89 -23.17 17.26
CA LYS A 122 -17.14 -23.61 16.62
C LYS A 122 -18.28 -22.61 16.75
N GLU A 123 -18.20 -21.65 17.66
CA GLU A 123 -19.27 -20.67 17.90
C GLU A 123 -19.45 -19.71 16.72
N ARG A 124 -18.39 -19.50 15.92
CA ARG A 124 -18.40 -18.59 14.78
C ARG A 124 -17.74 -19.21 13.56
N ILE A 125 -18.24 -18.82 12.39
CA ILE A 125 -17.70 -19.23 11.08
C ILE A 125 -16.39 -18.47 10.81
N GLN A 126 -16.42 -17.15 11.00
CA GLN A 126 -15.30 -16.26 10.73
C GLN A 126 -14.76 -15.63 12.02
N TRP A 127 -13.44 -15.51 12.11
CA TRP A 127 -12.73 -14.98 13.27
C TRP A 127 -11.86 -13.78 12.88
N PRO A 128 -11.67 -12.81 13.79
CA PRO A 128 -10.77 -11.68 13.55
C PRO A 128 -9.34 -12.15 13.27
N VAL A 129 -8.74 -11.63 12.20
CA VAL A 129 -7.33 -11.85 11.84
C VAL A 129 -6.65 -10.49 11.80
N PHE A 130 -5.55 -10.34 12.55
CA PHE A 130 -4.84 -9.08 12.70
C PHE A 130 -3.57 -9.10 11.85
N GLN A 131 -3.43 -8.11 10.97
CA GLN A 131 -2.36 -8.08 9.98
C GLN A 131 -1.71 -6.71 9.90
N GLN A 132 -0.43 -6.70 9.56
CA GLN A 132 0.34 -5.53 9.21
C GLN A 132 0.76 -5.64 7.75
N ILE A 133 0.43 -4.62 6.98
CA ILE A 133 0.79 -4.51 5.57
C ILE A 133 2.05 -3.66 5.48
N ILE A 134 3.16 -4.32 5.14
CA ILE A 134 4.44 -3.67 4.87
C ILE A 134 4.64 -3.69 3.34
N PRO A 135 4.82 -2.53 2.68
CA PRO A 135 4.96 -2.49 1.23
C PRO A 135 6.06 -3.43 0.71
N GLY A 136 5.70 -4.28 -0.25
CA GLY A 136 6.60 -5.27 -0.84
C GLY A 136 6.69 -6.58 -0.08
N HIS A 137 5.90 -6.80 0.98
CA HIS A 137 5.83 -8.05 1.72
C HIS A 137 4.41 -8.64 1.70
N PRO A 138 4.27 -9.97 1.83
CA PRO A 138 2.99 -10.59 2.17
C PRO A 138 2.44 -10.06 3.50
N HIS A 139 1.21 -10.43 3.83
CA HIS A 139 0.60 -10.07 5.12
C HIS A 139 1.47 -10.58 6.27
N LEU A 140 1.90 -9.66 7.14
CA LEU A 140 2.72 -9.99 8.30
C LEU A 140 1.90 -9.88 9.57
N PHE A 141 2.29 -10.65 10.59
CA PHE A 141 1.76 -10.47 11.93
C PHE A 141 2.19 -9.11 12.52
N PRO A 142 1.30 -8.31 13.12
CA PRO A 142 1.65 -7.02 13.67
C PRO A 142 2.70 -7.09 14.79
N THR A 143 3.60 -6.11 14.83
CA THR A 143 4.52 -5.95 15.97
C THR A 143 3.76 -5.59 17.25
N LEU A 144 4.40 -5.76 18.43
CA LEU A 144 3.78 -5.39 19.71
C LEU A 144 3.30 -3.93 19.78
N ASP A 145 4.05 -3.00 19.20
CA ASP A 145 3.66 -1.58 19.17
C ASP A 145 2.42 -1.38 18.29
N LYS A 146 2.34 -2.09 17.16
CA LYS A 146 1.17 -2.02 16.27
C LYS A 146 -0.05 -2.73 16.87
N LEU A 147 0.12 -3.82 17.63
CA LEU A 147 -0.96 -4.43 18.41
C LEU A 147 -1.50 -3.48 19.49
N ARG A 148 -0.61 -2.76 20.17
CA ARG A 148 -1.01 -1.72 21.13
C ARG A 148 -1.80 -0.61 20.45
N ASP A 149 -1.33 -0.13 19.30
CA ASP A 149 -2.00 0.92 18.54
C ASP A 149 -3.39 0.47 18.05
N LEU A 150 -3.57 -0.80 17.67
CA LEU A 150 -4.86 -1.34 17.19
C LEU A 150 -6.00 -1.24 18.19
N ILE A 151 -5.72 -1.28 19.50
CA ILE A 151 -6.77 -1.21 20.54
C ILE A 151 -7.57 0.09 20.41
N PRO A 152 -6.99 1.29 20.62
CA PRO A 152 -7.71 2.54 20.48
C PRO A 152 -8.23 2.77 19.05
N LEU A 153 -7.57 2.23 18.02
CA LEU A 153 -8.06 2.32 16.64
C LEU A 153 -9.40 1.59 16.45
N LEU A 154 -9.53 0.37 16.97
CA LEU A 154 -10.79 -0.38 16.91
C LEU A 154 -11.86 0.23 17.81
N GLU A 155 -11.50 0.69 19.02
CA GLU A 155 -12.44 1.38 19.92
C GLU A 155 -13.04 2.63 19.27
N GLN A 156 -12.19 3.48 18.67
CA GLN A 156 -12.67 4.69 18.00
C GLN A 156 -13.45 4.37 16.72
N THR A 157 -13.11 3.27 16.04
CA THR A 157 -13.90 2.78 14.90
C THR A 157 -15.28 2.35 15.32
N LEU A 158 -15.40 1.58 16.40
CA LEU A 158 -16.69 1.18 16.96
C LEU A 158 -17.52 2.39 17.39
N HIS A 159 -16.87 3.39 18.01
CA HIS A 159 -17.51 4.65 18.39
C HIS A 159 -18.08 5.42 17.20
N ILE A 160 -17.28 5.63 16.14
CA ILE A 160 -17.73 6.31 14.93
C ILE A 160 -18.82 5.51 14.21
N ALA A 161 -18.62 4.20 14.01
CA ALA A 161 -19.56 3.32 13.35
C ALA A 161 -20.97 3.34 13.98
N ARG A 162 -21.06 3.44 15.30
CA ARG A 162 -22.35 3.56 16.00
C ARG A 162 -23.05 4.87 15.71
N ARG A 163 -22.29 5.97 15.67
CA ARG A 163 -22.82 7.33 15.48
C ARG A 163 -23.24 7.57 14.04
N THR A 164 -22.53 7.02 13.05
CA THR A 164 -22.84 7.18 11.62
C THR A 164 -24.21 6.65 11.21
N ARG A 165 -24.87 5.83 12.05
CA ARG A 165 -26.27 5.44 11.84
C ARG A 165 -27.27 6.59 12.01
N HIS A 166 -26.89 7.63 12.75
CA HIS A 166 -27.78 8.69 13.20
C HIS A 166 -27.20 10.11 13.00
N GLU A 167 -25.91 10.21 12.66
CA GLU A 167 -25.17 11.45 12.48
C GLU A 167 -24.45 11.44 11.12
N GLU A 168 -24.41 12.59 10.45
CA GLU A 168 -23.60 12.81 9.26
C GLU A 168 -22.25 13.43 9.65
N PHE A 169 -21.17 12.96 9.02
CA PHE A 169 -19.82 13.47 9.25
C PHE A 169 -19.20 13.94 7.94
N ALA A 170 -18.37 14.99 8.04
CA ALA A 170 -17.44 15.31 6.97
C ALA A 170 -16.25 14.35 7.05
N PHE A 171 -16.34 13.23 6.34
CA PHE A 171 -15.25 12.25 6.22
C PHE A 171 -14.03 12.85 5.49
N ILE A 172 -12.93 12.11 5.54
CA ILE A 172 -11.65 12.53 5.01
C ILE A 172 -11.68 12.54 3.48
N GLU A 173 -11.42 13.71 2.91
CA GLU A 173 -11.25 13.93 1.48
C GLU A 173 -9.83 14.41 1.17
N ARG A 174 -9.39 14.21 -0.07
CA ARG A 174 -8.10 14.74 -0.54
C ARG A 174 -8.18 16.24 -0.74
N THR A 175 -7.12 16.94 -0.36
CA THR A 175 -6.90 18.35 -0.69
C THR A 175 -5.67 18.49 -1.58
N LYS A 176 -5.36 19.73 -1.99
CA LYS A 176 -4.12 20.01 -2.74
C LYS A 176 -2.87 19.71 -1.93
N GLU A 177 -2.93 19.97 -0.62
CA GLU A 177 -1.77 19.89 0.28
C GLU A 177 -1.76 18.60 1.11
N GLY A 178 -2.87 17.86 1.18
CA GLY A 178 -2.95 16.61 1.93
C GLY A 178 -4.37 16.07 2.01
N VAL A 179 -4.93 16.03 3.22
CA VAL A 179 -6.28 15.51 3.49
C VAL A 179 -7.02 16.39 4.50
N SER A 180 -8.35 16.42 4.44
CA SER A 180 -9.18 17.21 5.36
C SER A 180 -10.47 16.48 5.70
N GLY A 181 -10.93 16.60 6.94
CA GLY A 181 -12.19 15.99 7.40
C GLY A 181 -12.16 15.63 8.88
N LEU A 182 -12.92 14.62 9.25
CA LEU A 182 -13.10 14.14 10.63
C LEU A 182 -11.86 13.43 11.16
N PHE A 183 -11.43 13.84 12.35
CA PHE A 183 -10.44 13.15 13.18
C PHE A 183 -11.00 12.87 14.58
N ARG A 184 -10.75 11.67 15.09
CA ARG A 184 -10.80 11.35 16.52
C ARG A 184 -9.45 11.69 17.12
N ILE A 185 -9.41 12.67 18.01
CA ILE A 185 -8.18 13.20 18.61
C ILE A 185 -8.22 12.89 20.10
N SER A 186 -7.17 12.23 20.61
CA SER A 186 -6.97 12.05 22.04
C SER A 186 -6.14 13.19 22.63
N GLU A 187 -6.73 13.97 23.53
CA GLU A 187 -6.05 15.02 24.31
C GLU A 187 -6.21 14.71 25.80
N SER A 188 -5.09 14.58 26.52
CA SER A 188 -5.09 14.29 27.97
C SER A 188 -5.92 13.05 28.37
N GLY A 189 -5.98 12.05 27.49
CA GLY A 189 -6.75 10.81 27.70
C GLY A 189 -8.25 10.93 27.41
N GLN A 190 -8.72 12.04 26.86
CA GLN A 190 -10.09 12.21 26.40
C GLN A 190 -10.15 12.31 24.87
N TRP A 191 -11.09 11.59 24.28
CA TRP A 191 -11.30 11.58 22.83
C TRP A 191 -12.36 12.59 22.40
N ARG A 192 -12.03 13.44 21.42
CA ARG A 192 -12.96 14.41 20.81
C ARG A 192 -12.97 14.32 19.29
N ASP A 193 -14.05 14.81 18.69
CA ASP A 193 -14.10 15.07 17.26
C ASP A 193 -13.30 16.36 16.97
N GLY A 194 -12.52 16.32 15.90
CA GLY A 194 -11.84 17.49 15.35
C GLY A 194 -11.97 17.48 13.83
N TYR A 195 -12.24 18.65 13.25
CA TYR A 195 -12.24 18.82 11.81
C TYR A 195 -11.02 19.65 11.44
N THR A 196 -10.09 19.05 10.72
CA THR A 196 -8.82 19.69 10.41
C THR A 196 -8.27 19.21 9.07
N GLU A 197 -7.42 20.05 8.47
CA GLU A 197 -6.63 19.70 7.31
C GLU A 197 -5.22 19.34 7.76
N MET A 198 -4.71 18.22 7.26
CA MET A 198 -3.34 17.78 7.50
C MET A 198 -2.61 17.69 6.16
N SER A 199 -1.48 18.39 6.06
CA SER A 199 -0.65 18.31 4.87
C SER A 199 0.12 17.00 4.81
N SER A 200 0.36 16.52 3.59
CA SER A 200 1.27 15.40 3.34
C SER A 200 2.69 15.93 3.29
N THR A 201 3.49 15.70 4.33
CA THR A 201 4.93 16.05 4.36
C THR A 201 5.82 15.00 3.69
N TYR A 202 5.26 14.06 2.93
CA TYR A 202 6.04 13.00 2.30
C TYR A 202 7.13 13.56 1.39
N GLU A 203 8.38 13.47 1.84
CA GLU A 203 9.55 13.68 1.00
C GLU A 203 9.88 12.36 0.31
N PRO A 204 9.77 12.28 -1.04
CA PRO A 204 10.21 11.11 -1.77
C PRO A 204 11.67 10.79 -1.43
N ALA A 205 12.00 9.50 -1.36
CA ALA A 205 13.38 9.06 -1.18
C ALA A 205 14.30 9.81 -2.17
N PRO A 206 15.49 10.27 -1.72
CA PRO A 206 16.34 11.15 -2.50
C PRO A 206 16.60 10.57 -3.89
N ILE A 207 16.05 11.22 -4.91
CA ILE A 207 16.23 10.80 -6.29
C ILE A 207 17.69 11.09 -6.65
N PRO A 208 18.49 10.07 -7.04
CA PRO A 208 19.86 10.32 -7.44
C PRO A 208 19.86 11.27 -8.65
N ALA A 209 20.42 12.47 -8.50
CA ALA A 209 20.59 13.40 -9.60
C ALA A 209 21.47 12.73 -10.66
N SER A 210 20.88 12.45 -11.82
CA SER A 210 21.50 11.68 -12.89
C SER A 210 22.19 12.56 -13.94
N GLY A 211 22.52 13.82 -13.64
CA GLY A 211 23.00 14.79 -14.65
C GLY A 211 24.13 14.26 -15.54
N ARG A 212 25.04 13.46 -14.98
CA ARG A 212 26.08 12.76 -15.76
C ARG A 212 25.50 11.72 -16.73
N LEU A 213 24.57 10.89 -16.29
CA LEU A 213 23.90 9.88 -17.12
C LEU A 213 23.03 10.56 -18.18
N ALA A 214 22.29 11.63 -17.83
CA ALA A 214 21.52 12.42 -18.78
C ALA A 214 22.42 12.99 -19.89
N ALA A 215 23.58 13.56 -19.53
CA ALA A 215 24.55 14.04 -20.50
C ALA A 215 25.15 12.92 -21.37
N GLN A 216 25.36 11.72 -20.82
CA GLN A 216 25.81 10.55 -21.59
C GLN A 216 24.74 10.09 -22.57
N LEU A 217 23.47 10.00 -22.14
CA LEU A 217 22.34 9.65 -23.00
C LEU A 217 22.21 10.62 -24.18
N ASN A 218 22.37 11.92 -23.93
CA ASN A 218 22.30 12.95 -24.98
C ASN A 218 23.41 12.86 -26.04
N ARG A 219 24.49 12.09 -25.81
CA ARG A 219 25.51 11.82 -26.84
C ARG A 219 25.10 10.74 -27.81
N ILE A 220 24.12 9.92 -27.45
CA ILE A 220 23.56 8.89 -28.32
C ILE A 220 22.60 9.58 -29.30
N PRO A 221 22.70 9.30 -30.62
CA PRO A 221 21.76 9.83 -31.60
C PRO A 221 20.32 9.48 -31.23
N LYS A 222 19.45 10.48 -31.23
CA LYS A 222 18.03 10.30 -30.96
C LYS A 222 17.40 9.37 -32.01
N GLN A 223 16.61 8.41 -31.54
CA GLN A 223 15.84 7.52 -32.40
C GLN A 223 14.34 7.88 -32.36
N GLU A 224 13.65 7.62 -33.47
CA GLU A 224 12.19 7.69 -33.57
C GLU A 224 11.53 6.48 -32.89
N LEU A 225 11.87 6.30 -31.61
CA LEU A 225 11.53 5.14 -30.79
C LEU A 225 10.65 5.55 -29.61
N VAL A 226 9.56 4.81 -29.35
CA VAL A 226 8.74 4.99 -28.15
C VAL A 226 8.93 3.77 -27.25
N LEU A 227 9.30 4.02 -26.00
CA LEU A 227 9.40 2.96 -24.99
C LEU A 227 8.20 2.97 -24.09
N GLU A 228 7.60 1.81 -23.86
CA GLU A 228 6.69 1.57 -22.76
C GLU A 228 7.48 1.04 -21.57
N VAL A 229 7.31 1.65 -20.40
CA VAL A 229 8.06 1.33 -19.19
C VAL A 229 7.10 1.11 -18.05
N ASP A 230 7.26 0.00 -17.34
CA ASP A 230 6.51 -0.28 -16.12
C ASP A 230 7.39 -0.89 -15.04
N LEU A 231 6.94 -0.69 -13.80
CA LEU A 231 7.52 -1.29 -12.60
C LEU A 231 6.39 -1.99 -11.84
N ALA A 232 6.32 -3.30 -12.04
CA ALA A 232 5.23 -4.15 -11.59
C ALA A 232 5.65 -4.98 -10.38
N MET A 233 4.82 -5.07 -9.35
CA MET A 233 4.99 -6.07 -8.30
C MET A 233 4.54 -7.44 -8.82
N MET A 234 5.26 -8.49 -8.48
CA MET A 234 4.85 -9.88 -8.72
C MET A 234 4.28 -10.48 -7.44
N LEU A 235 3.08 -11.06 -7.52
CA LEU A 235 2.38 -11.64 -6.35
C LEU A 235 2.84 -13.05 -5.98
N SER A 236 4.03 -13.43 -6.41
CA SER A 236 4.67 -14.70 -6.05
C SER A 236 5.84 -14.37 -5.12
N PRO A 237 5.69 -14.54 -3.79
CA PRO A 237 6.71 -14.15 -2.85
C PRO A 237 7.94 -15.05 -2.98
N VAL A 238 9.11 -14.49 -2.70
CA VAL A 238 10.39 -15.20 -2.69
C VAL A 238 10.96 -15.24 -1.27
N MET A 239 11.59 -16.37 -0.93
CA MET A 239 12.11 -16.68 0.42
C MET A 239 13.65 -16.63 0.49
N ASP A 240 14.31 -15.77 -0.29
CA ASP A 240 15.77 -15.58 -0.19
C ASP A 240 16.18 -14.67 0.98
N LYS A 241 15.21 -14.00 1.62
CA LYS A 241 15.34 -13.24 2.88
C LYS A 241 14.14 -13.50 3.79
N ASP A 242 14.32 -13.23 5.08
CA ASP A 242 13.26 -13.29 6.11
C ASP A 242 12.92 -11.86 6.59
N PRO A 243 11.64 -11.43 6.54
CA PRO A 243 10.49 -12.13 5.95
C PRO A 243 10.57 -12.22 4.42
N GLU A 244 9.80 -13.16 3.85
CA GLU A 244 9.61 -13.26 2.40
C GLU A 244 9.06 -11.96 1.80
N TYR A 245 9.30 -11.72 0.52
CA TYR A 245 8.90 -10.48 -0.15
C TYR A 245 8.41 -10.71 -1.57
N PHE A 246 7.63 -9.76 -2.08
CA PHE A 246 7.21 -9.71 -3.48
C PHE A 246 8.28 -9.01 -4.33
N PRO A 247 8.87 -9.69 -5.33
CA PRO A 247 9.81 -9.05 -6.23
C PRO A 247 9.08 -8.09 -7.17
N PHE A 248 9.84 -7.14 -7.73
CA PHE A 248 9.34 -6.21 -8.73
C PHE A 248 10.03 -6.45 -10.07
N VAL A 249 9.30 -6.29 -11.16
CA VAL A 249 9.82 -6.36 -12.52
C VAL A 249 9.90 -4.95 -13.07
N LEU A 250 11.11 -4.50 -13.44
CA LEU A 250 11.31 -3.33 -14.29
C LEU A 250 11.40 -3.78 -15.75
N LEU A 251 10.45 -3.35 -16.57
CA LEU A 251 10.41 -3.63 -18.00
C LEU A 251 10.55 -2.34 -18.81
N LEU A 252 11.39 -2.41 -19.86
CA LEU A 252 11.44 -1.43 -20.93
C LEU A 252 11.14 -2.19 -22.23
N VAL A 253 10.02 -1.88 -22.85
CA VAL A 253 9.56 -2.56 -24.06
C VAL A 253 9.42 -1.54 -25.18
N GLU A 254 9.93 -1.88 -26.35
CA GLU A 254 9.71 -1.08 -27.55
C GLU A 254 8.26 -1.20 -28.00
N LYS A 255 7.59 -0.06 -28.16
CA LYS A 255 6.14 -0.01 -28.33
C LYS A 255 5.64 -0.70 -29.60
N ASP A 256 6.29 -0.49 -30.73
CA ASP A 256 5.73 -0.87 -32.03
C ASP A 256 5.98 -2.36 -32.37
N THR A 257 7.06 -2.94 -31.85
CA THR A 257 7.49 -4.32 -32.10
C THR A 257 7.29 -5.26 -30.92
N GLY A 258 7.05 -4.72 -29.71
CA GLY A 258 7.00 -5.51 -28.48
C GLY A 258 8.36 -6.02 -28.02
N TYR A 259 9.47 -5.58 -28.63
CA TYR A 259 10.80 -6.05 -28.27
C TYR A 259 11.18 -5.60 -26.85
N ILE A 260 11.48 -6.57 -25.98
CA ILE A 260 11.93 -6.31 -24.62
C ILE A 260 13.38 -5.81 -24.66
N ILE A 261 13.55 -4.50 -24.51
CA ILE A 261 14.85 -3.86 -24.46
C ILE A 261 15.56 -4.21 -23.16
N HIS A 262 14.84 -4.12 -22.04
CA HIS A 262 15.39 -4.38 -20.71
C HIS A 262 14.37 -5.10 -19.84
N PHE A 263 14.90 -6.02 -19.05
CA PHE A 263 14.19 -6.74 -18.02
C PHE A 263 15.11 -6.87 -16.81
N GLU A 264 14.59 -6.55 -15.63
CA GLU A 264 15.31 -6.72 -14.38
C GLU A 264 14.35 -7.02 -13.23
N LEU A 265 14.68 -8.05 -12.46
CA LEU A 265 14.04 -8.31 -11.16
C LEU A 265 14.69 -7.46 -10.08
N LEU A 266 13.86 -6.74 -9.33
CA LEU A 266 14.24 -5.83 -8.27
C LEU A 266 13.68 -6.33 -6.93
N THR A 267 14.47 -6.12 -5.88
CA THR A 267 14.04 -6.40 -4.51
C THR A 267 13.42 -5.15 -3.88
N PRO A 268 12.37 -5.24 -3.06
CA PRO A 268 11.80 -4.11 -2.32
C PRO A 268 12.70 -3.65 -1.16
N HIS A 269 13.89 -4.19 -1.00
CA HIS A 269 14.81 -3.83 0.09
C HIS A 269 15.74 -2.66 -0.28
N PRO A 270 16.09 -1.79 0.68
CA PRO A 270 15.60 -1.78 2.08
C PRO A 270 14.17 -1.20 2.22
N SER A 271 13.64 -0.53 1.19
CA SER A 271 12.23 -0.17 1.09
C SER A 271 11.78 -0.07 -0.38
N VAL A 272 10.48 -0.23 -0.64
CA VAL A 272 9.90 -0.01 -1.98
C VAL A 272 10.23 1.40 -2.47
N GLY A 273 10.21 2.40 -1.59
CA GLY A 273 10.55 3.79 -1.93
C GLY A 273 11.98 3.94 -2.45
N GLU A 274 12.97 3.32 -1.78
CA GLU A 274 14.36 3.34 -2.24
C GLU A 274 14.57 2.57 -3.55
N MET A 275 13.92 1.41 -3.69
CA MET A 275 13.94 0.64 -4.93
C MET A 275 13.37 1.47 -6.09
N VAL A 276 12.21 2.11 -5.90
CA VAL A 276 11.59 3.01 -6.88
C VAL A 276 12.53 4.18 -7.20
N ALA A 277 13.13 4.85 -6.21
CA ALA A 277 14.07 5.95 -6.43
C ALA A 277 15.31 5.52 -7.26
N GLY A 278 15.77 4.28 -7.08
CA GLY A 278 16.86 3.69 -7.86
C GLY A 278 16.51 3.34 -9.32
N SER A 279 15.22 3.18 -9.65
CA SER A 279 14.76 2.74 -10.98
C SER A 279 15.16 3.69 -12.11
N GLY A 280 15.10 5.02 -11.88
CA GLY A 280 15.46 6.01 -12.90
C GLY A 280 16.92 5.91 -13.32
N ARG A 281 17.83 5.64 -12.38
CA ARG A 281 19.24 5.39 -12.67
C ARG A 281 19.43 4.11 -13.49
N LYS A 282 18.72 3.04 -13.14
CA LYS A 282 18.77 1.74 -13.85
C LYS A 282 18.27 1.89 -15.29
N LEU A 283 17.15 2.60 -15.48
CA LEU A 283 16.59 2.92 -16.79
C LEU A 283 17.61 3.66 -17.66
N LEU A 284 18.19 4.77 -17.16
CA LEU A 284 19.18 5.53 -17.92
C LEU A 284 20.41 4.71 -18.31
N LYS A 285 20.93 3.90 -17.37
CA LYS A 285 22.06 3.01 -17.66
C LYS A 285 21.73 2.00 -18.74
N SER A 286 20.58 1.34 -18.64
CA SER A 286 20.15 0.35 -19.63
C SER A 286 20.04 0.95 -21.04
N MET A 287 19.44 2.15 -21.14
CA MET A 287 19.37 2.89 -22.40
C MET A 287 20.76 3.24 -22.94
N ILE A 288 21.67 3.71 -22.10
CA ILE A 288 23.06 4.03 -22.51
C ILE A 288 23.82 2.79 -22.98
N GLU A 289 23.76 1.70 -22.21
CA GLU A 289 24.43 0.43 -22.50
C GLU A 289 23.95 -0.20 -23.81
N LYS A 290 22.66 -0.03 -24.12
CA LYS A 290 22.04 -0.55 -25.36
C LYS A 290 22.10 0.45 -26.51
N ASN A 291 22.72 1.62 -26.32
CA ASN A 291 22.81 2.69 -27.30
C ASN A 291 21.43 3.17 -27.80
N ILE A 292 20.48 3.32 -26.88
CA ILE A 292 19.10 3.73 -27.11
C ILE A 292 18.85 5.10 -26.48
N HIS A 293 18.35 6.04 -27.27
CA HIS A 293 17.86 7.36 -26.90
C HIS A 293 16.49 7.57 -27.56
N PRO A 294 15.39 7.20 -26.87
CA PRO A 294 14.06 7.26 -27.44
C PRO A 294 13.56 8.69 -27.56
N LYS A 295 12.59 8.92 -28.45
CA LYS A 295 11.88 10.21 -28.46
C LYS A 295 10.93 10.36 -27.28
N GLU A 296 10.41 9.25 -26.78
CA GLU A 296 9.36 9.23 -25.78
C GLU A 296 9.42 7.97 -24.91
N ILE A 297 9.11 8.14 -23.63
CA ILE A 297 8.84 7.09 -22.67
C ILE A 297 7.39 7.24 -22.21
N GLN A 298 6.63 6.15 -22.29
CA GLN A 298 5.26 6.03 -21.80
C GLN A 298 5.27 5.19 -20.52
N ILE A 299 4.65 5.70 -19.45
CA ILE A 299 4.51 5.00 -18.18
C ILE A 299 3.05 4.94 -17.74
N ARG A 300 2.72 3.92 -16.95
CA ARG A 300 1.45 3.84 -16.23
C ARG A 300 1.59 4.25 -14.76
N SER A 301 2.64 3.78 -14.12
CA SER A 301 2.83 3.90 -12.67
C SER A 301 3.02 5.35 -12.20
N SER A 302 2.09 5.83 -11.37
CA SER A 302 2.23 7.12 -10.65
C SER A 302 3.47 7.16 -9.76
N ARG A 303 3.96 6.00 -9.28
CA ARG A 303 5.19 5.90 -8.47
C ARG A 303 6.46 6.16 -9.29
N LEU A 304 6.48 5.76 -10.57
CA LEU A 304 7.61 6.01 -11.46
C LEU A 304 7.68 7.47 -11.93
N GLN A 305 6.53 8.13 -12.08
CA GLN A 305 6.46 9.46 -12.69
C GLN A 305 7.38 10.50 -12.00
N PRO A 306 7.38 10.70 -10.66
CA PRO A 306 8.28 11.64 -10.01
C PRO A 306 9.76 11.31 -10.23
N VAL A 307 10.11 10.02 -10.17
CA VAL A 307 11.48 9.53 -10.34
C VAL A 307 11.97 9.77 -11.75
N LEU A 308 11.15 9.46 -12.76
CA LEU A 308 11.51 9.62 -14.16
C LEU A 308 11.52 11.08 -14.61
N ASN A 309 10.57 11.90 -14.16
CA ASN A 309 10.61 13.36 -14.39
C ASN A 309 11.96 13.95 -13.96
N LYS A 310 12.41 13.59 -12.77
CA LYS A 310 13.69 14.06 -12.24
C LYS A 310 14.88 13.43 -12.96
N SER A 311 14.84 12.13 -13.24
CA SER A 311 15.94 11.40 -13.89
C SER A 311 16.14 11.82 -15.35
N LEU A 312 15.08 12.19 -16.05
CA LEU A 312 15.11 12.63 -17.44
C LEU A 312 15.34 14.15 -17.58
N THR A 313 15.47 14.88 -16.47
CA THR A 313 15.77 16.31 -16.50
C THR A 313 17.06 16.57 -17.29
N GLY A 314 16.98 17.45 -18.28
CA GLY A 314 18.11 17.77 -19.17
C GLY A 314 18.32 16.78 -20.32
N THR A 315 17.47 15.76 -20.47
CA THR A 315 17.43 14.90 -21.67
C THR A 315 16.42 15.42 -22.68
N SER A 316 16.49 14.95 -23.93
CA SER A 316 15.50 15.27 -24.97
C SER A 316 14.28 14.33 -25.02
N VAL A 317 14.20 13.40 -24.06
CA VAL A 317 13.17 12.36 -23.97
C VAL A 317 11.91 12.96 -23.38
N ARG A 318 10.76 12.77 -24.05
CA ARG A 318 9.45 13.14 -23.48
C ARG A 318 8.94 12.03 -22.56
N LEU A 319 8.37 12.39 -21.42
CA LEU A 319 7.70 11.46 -20.52
C LEU A 319 6.19 11.67 -20.59
N GLU A 320 5.45 10.61 -20.89
CA GLU A 320 4.00 10.63 -21.02
C GLU A 320 3.36 9.58 -20.09
N VAL A 321 2.29 9.97 -19.40
CA VAL A 321 1.50 9.03 -18.60
C VAL A 321 0.38 8.47 -19.48
N ARG A 322 0.22 7.15 -19.48
CA ARG A 322 -0.81 6.41 -20.22
C ARG A 322 -1.49 5.40 -19.31
N TRP A 323 -2.80 5.23 -19.48
CA TRP A 323 -3.56 4.22 -18.71
C TRP A 323 -3.33 2.79 -19.20
N LYS A 324 -2.90 2.63 -20.45
CA LYS A 324 -2.58 1.34 -21.06
C LYS A 324 -1.18 1.36 -21.64
N LEU A 325 -0.46 0.26 -21.47
CA LEU A 325 0.84 0.01 -22.06
C LEU A 325 0.80 -1.36 -22.75
N PRO A 326 0.18 -1.48 -23.94
CA PRO A 326 -0.08 -2.77 -24.57
C PRO A 326 1.17 -3.64 -24.77
N ALA A 327 2.31 -3.04 -25.13
CA ALA A 327 3.54 -3.77 -25.37
C ALA A 327 4.11 -4.33 -24.05
N VAL A 328 4.04 -3.55 -22.97
CA VAL A 328 4.42 -4.05 -21.64
C VAL A 328 3.42 -5.07 -21.10
N GLU A 329 2.12 -4.87 -21.32
CA GLU A 329 1.06 -5.79 -20.88
C GLU A 329 1.24 -7.17 -21.53
N GLU A 330 1.52 -7.23 -22.84
CA GLU A 330 1.82 -8.47 -23.56
C GLU A 330 3.12 -9.12 -23.08
N ALA A 331 4.18 -8.34 -22.88
CA ALA A 331 5.45 -8.84 -22.35
C ALA A 331 5.30 -9.40 -20.92
N MET A 332 4.52 -8.72 -20.07
CA MET A 332 4.23 -9.18 -18.71
C MET A 332 3.38 -10.45 -18.71
N ALA A 333 2.35 -10.54 -19.55
CA ALA A 333 1.54 -11.75 -19.67
C ALA A 333 2.40 -12.96 -20.07
N SER A 334 3.24 -12.78 -21.10
CA SER A 334 4.17 -13.81 -21.56
C SER A 334 5.18 -14.24 -20.49
N LEU A 335 5.68 -13.28 -19.70
CA LEU A 335 6.57 -13.56 -18.57
C LEU A 335 5.87 -14.37 -17.48
N MET A 336 4.64 -14.01 -17.12
CA MET A 336 3.87 -14.71 -16.09
C MET A 336 3.51 -16.14 -16.55
N ASP A 337 3.13 -16.32 -17.81
CA ASP A 337 2.86 -17.65 -18.40
C ASP A 337 4.10 -18.55 -18.42
N PHE A 338 5.31 -17.98 -18.55
CA PHE A 338 6.56 -18.73 -18.49
C PHE A 338 6.94 -19.15 -17.06
N LEU A 339 6.53 -18.38 -16.05
CA LEU A 339 6.87 -18.61 -14.65
C LEU A 339 5.83 -19.46 -13.89
N GLY A 340 4.60 -19.53 -14.40
CA GLY A 340 3.55 -20.47 -13.95
C GLY A 340 3.71 -21.85 -14.57
#